data_AF-A0A8T5KPL1-F1
#
_entry.id   AF-A0A8T5KPL1-F1
#
_cell.length_a   1.000
_cell.length_b   1.000
_cell.length_c   1.000
_cell.angle_alpha   90.00
_cell.angle_beta   90.00
_cell.angle_gamma   90.00
#
_symmetry.space_group_name_H-M   'P 1'
#
loop_
_entity.id
_entity.type
_entity.pdbx_description
1 polymer ?
#
loop_
_entity_poly.entity_id
_entity_poly.type
_entity_poly.pdbx_seq_one_letter_code
_entity_poly.pdbx_strand_id
1 'polypeptide(L)'
;MGVLLIIVSISGCTTLNPEDLAFANPLVKQFMDDYPNAEIHITHFTAEQSEQILENISAQCGNPFITTKDYYRVTIDDPDSGLEVVAWIDWEKQEIECAVKYGTEEEKTISKPGEPIKECKAHHEYKCHGNHLYWYDSCGNKEEKKEACKHGCENATCQGKDSCEANAEFKCHGGHVFWYDSCGNLGYKKQACENGCENGACTQAQNQTNCTVQHEYKCYENHVYWYDSCGKKGDKKEYCNNGCEEGACIEANETENCTDSDGGKNYLEKGNATKGTSSLSDHCNGDGTLTEKYCEGNEIEAETVSCDEGYECDDGACVQVQNETNCTAHFKYECRDGDLYWLDSCGAKEDMKEDCGYGCESGACLESNCTEEGQLMVVYPGYECCEGLVAISSINVTVNGTCEDPLLGVSICSNCGDAVCDATWENLCNCPEDCAE
;
A
#
# COMPACT_ATOMS: atom_id res chain seq x y z
N MET A 1 43.79 1.93 49.47
CA MET A 1 42.35 1.85 49.16
C MET A 1 42.21 1.73 47.66
N GLY A 2 42.20 0.50 47.13
CA GLY A 2 41.93 0.25 45.72
C GLY A 2 40.44 0.04 45.54
N VAL A 3 39.79 0.91 44.77
CA VAL A 3 38.37 0.81 44.45
C VAL A 3 38.22 -0.26 43.38
N LEU A 4 37.63 -1.39 43.76
CA LEU A 4 37.25 -2.49 42.88
C LEU A 4 35.99 -2.05 42.13
N LEU A 5 36.13 -1.73 40.84
CA LEU A 5 35.01 -1.39 39.96
C LEU A 5 34.34 -2.70 39.52
N ILE A 6 33.20 -3.03 40.12
CA ILE A 6 32.37 -4.18 39.73
C ILE A 6 31.48 -3.72 38.58
N ILE A 7 31.85 -4.10 37.35
CA ILE A 7 30.98 -3.96 36.17
C ILE A 7 29.99 -5.13 36.23
N VAL A 8 28.71 -4.82 36.50
CA VAL A 8 27.61 -5.77 36.39
C VAL A 8 27.10 -5.71 34.96
N SER A 9 27.53 -6.64 34.12
CA SER A 9 26.96 -6.86 32.78
C SER A 9 25.63 -7.60 32.91
N ILE A 10 24.53 -6.85 32.80
CA ILE A 10 23.18 -7.42 32.70
C ILE A 10 23.01 -7.88 31.26
N SER A 11 23.42 -9.11 30.95
CA SER A 11 23.08 -9.75 29.66
C SER A 11 21.60 -10.11 29.67
N GLY A 12 20.75 -9.13 29.38
CA GLY A 12 19.33 -9.35 29.10
C GLY A 12 19.20 -10.00 27.72
N CYS A 13 19.34 -11.32 27.65
CA CYS A 13 18.93 -12.08 26.46
C CYS A 13 17.40 -11.99 26.38
N THR A 14 16.87 -10.99 25.68
CA THR A 14 15.52 -11.05 25.15
C THR A 14 15.51 -12.20 24.16
N THR A 15 14.94 -13.33 24.55
CA THR A 15 14.68 -14.44 23.63
C THR A 15 13.73 -13.91 22.56
N LEU A 16 14.23 -13.60 21.37
CA LEU A 16 13.35 -13.24 20.26
C LEU A 16 12.39 -14.39 20.00
N ASN A 17 11.11 -14.08 19.89
CA ASN A 17 10.08 -15.04 19.50
C ASN A 17 9.86 -14.93 17.98
N PRO A 18 10.01 -16.03 17.20
CA PRO A 18 9.70 -16.04 15.77
C PRO A 18 8.28 -15.54 15.45
N GLU A 19 7.35 -15.71 16.39
CA GLU A 19 6.00 -15.17 16.29
C GLU A 19 6.00 -13.64 16.16
N ASP A 20 6.71 -12.93 17.04
CA ASP A 20 6.79 -11.46 17.02
C ASP A 20 7.38 -10.95 15.69
N LEU A 21 8.37 -11.67 15.15
CA LEU A 21 8.94 -11.38 13.84
C LEU A 21 7.91 -11.59 12.73
N ALA A 22 7.16 -12.69 12.73
CA ALA A 22 6.11 -12.92 11.74
C ALA A 22 5.03 -11.82 11.76
N PHE A 23 4.63 -11.36 12.96
CA PHE A 23 3.64 -10.29 13.15
C PHE A 23 4.10 -8.91 12.66
N ALA A 24 5.41 -8.71 12.46
CA ALA A 24 5.92 -7.51 11.81
C ALA A 24 5.59 -7.46 10.31
N ASN A 25 5.21 -8.58 9.68
CA ASN A 25 4.76 -8.60 8.30
C ASN A 25 3.33 -8.06 8.16
N PRO A 26 3.07 -7.08 7.28
CA PRO A 26 1.71 -6.55 7.06
C PRO A 26 0.70 -7.62 6.65
N LEU A 27 1.09 -8.61 5.82
CA LEU A 27 0.20 -9.68 5.36
C LEU A 27 -0.23 -10.57 6.52
N VAL A 28 0.70 -10.91 7.42
CA VAL A 28 0.42 -11.71 8.62
C VAL A 28 -0.51 -10.95 9.56
N LYS A 29 -0.23 -9.67 9.81
CA LYS A 29 -1.06 -8.82 10.66
C LYS A 29 -2.49 -8.70 10.13
N GLN A 30 -2.62 -8.41 8.84
CA GLN A 30 -3.92 -8.33 8.17
C GLN A 30 -4.68 -9.66 8.26
N PHE A 31 -4.00 -10.78 8.05
CA PHE A 31 -4.63 -12.10 8.17
C PHE A 31 -5.19 -12.34 9.57
N MET A 32 -4.44 -12.01 10.62
CA MET A 32 -4.89 -12.17 12.01
C MET A 32 -6.05 -11.22 12.38
N ASP A 33 -6.09 -10.03 11.77
CA ASP A 33 -7.21 -9.08 11.95
C ASP A 33 -8.50 -9.56 11.27
N ASP A 34 -8.39 -10.27 10.14
CA ASP A 34 -9.52 -10.80 9.38
C ASP A 34 -9.99 -12.17 9.92
N TYR A 35 -9.07 -12.98 10.46
CA TYR A 35 -9.32 -14.33 10.98
C TYR A 35 -8.88 -14.42 12.46
N PRO A 36 -9.67 -13.86 13.41
CA PRO A 36 -9.28 -13.80 14.82
C PRO A 36 -9.24 -15.16 15.53
N ASN A 37 -9.75 -16.22 14.89
CA ASN A 37 -9.71 -17.59 15.37
C ASN A 37 -8.54 -18.40 14.77
N ALA A 38 -7.70 -17.79 13.94
CA ALA A 38 -6.59 -18.49 13.30
C ALA A 38 -5.60 -19.03 14.35
N GLU A 39 -5.12 -20.24 14.09
CA GLU A 39 -4.14 -20.94 14.91
C GLU A 39 -2.73 -20.69 14.38
N ILE A 40 -1.74 -20.60 15.27
CA ILE A 40 -0.34 -20.34 14.90
C ILE A 40 0.50 -21.59 15.17
N HIS A 41 1.23 -22.02 14.15
CA HIS A 41 2.13 -23.16 14.17
C HIS A 41 3.54 -22.75 13.76
N ILE A 42 4.51 -22.95 14.65
CA ILE A 42 5.91 -22.57 14.41
C ILE A 42 6.74 -23.84 14.26
N THR A 43 7.45 -23.96 13.14
CA THR A 43 8.40 -25.06 12.87
C THR A 43 9.80 -24.51 12.64
N HIS A 44 10.78 -25.04 13.37
CA HIS A 44 12.19 -24.71 13.18
C HIS A 44 12.84 -25.73 12.24
N PHE A 45 13.57 -25.24 11.24
CA PHE A 45 14.41 -26.02 10.34
C PHE A 45 15.86 -25.60 10.54
N THR A 46 16.69 -26.54 10.98
CA THR A 46 18.15 -26.34 10.99
C THR A 46 18.68 -26.19 9.56
N ALA A 47 19.87 -25.62 9.39
CA ALA A 47 20.54 -25.52 8.10
C ALA A 47 20.55 -26.86 7.33
N GLU A 48 20.90 -27.98 7.98
CA GLU A 48 20.89 -29.31 7.35
C GLU A 48 19.49 -29.73 6.87
N GLN A 49 18.44 -29.45 7.65
CA GLN A 49 17.07 -29.73 7.25
C GLN A 49 16.59 -28.79 6.13
N SER A 50 17.03 -27.53 6.14
CA SER A 50 16.67 -26.53 5.13
C SER A 50 17.14 -26.93 3.73
N GLU A 51 18.27 -27.62 3.62
CA GLU A 51 18.80 -28.14 2.36
C GLU A 51 17.79 -29.05 1.63
N GLN A 52 17.02 -29.83 2.40
CA GLN A 52 16.03 -30.76 1.85
C GLN A 52 14.71 -30.10 1.45
N ILE A 53 14.44 -28.88 1.94
CA ILE A 53 13.20 -28.15 1.68
C ILE A 53 13.42 -26.85 0.91
N LEU A 54 14.66 -26.59 0.49
CA LEU A 54 15.09 -25.36 -0.18
C LEU A 54 14.31 -25.07 -1.46
N GLU A 55 14.07 -26.10 -2.28
CA GLU A 55 13.22 -25.99 -3.47
C GLU A 55 11.79 -25.58 -3.12
N ASN A 56 11.25 -26.07 -2.00
CA ASN A 56 9.93 -25.70 -1.52
C ASN A 56 9.90 -24.25 -1.05
N ILE A 57 10.85 -23.82 -0.22
CA ILE A 57 10.94 -22.42 0.24
C ILE A 57 11.07 -21.49 -0.97
N SER A 58 11.98 -21.81 -1.90
CA SER A 58 12.21 -21.05 -3.13
C SER A 58 10.94 -20.92 -3.99
N ALA A 59 10.24 -22.02 -4.24
CA ALA A 59 8.99 -22.03 -4.99
C ALA A 59 7.86 -21.27 -4.28
N GLN A 60 7.78 -21.35 -2.96
CA GLN A 60 6.82 -20.60 -2.17
C GLN A 60 7.08 -19.09 -2.25
N CYS A 61 8.31 -18.66 -1.97
CA CYS A 61 8.71 -17.26 -1.94
C CYS A 61 8.89 -16.63 -3.32
N GLY A 62 8.95 -17.41 -4.41
CA GLY A 62 9.30 -16.90 -5.73
C GLY A 62 10.68 -16.25 -5.74
N ASN A 63 11.64 -16.89 -5.06
CA ASN A 63 13.02 -16.44 -4.97
C ASN A 63 13.96 -17.64 -5.23
N PRO A 64 14.62 -17.73 -6.41
CA PRO A 64 15.54 -18.84 -6.73
C PRO A 64 16.87 -18.76 -5.97
N PHE A 65 17.16 -17.65 -5.27
CA PHE A 65 18.44 -17.41 -4.59
C PHE A 65 18.40 -17.68 -3.08
N ILE A 66 17.41 -18.42 -2.59
CA ILE A 66 17.37 -18.85 -1.20
C ILE A 66 18.51 -19.83 -0.95
N THR A 67 19.23 -19.66 0.17
CA THR A 67 20.38 -20.48 0.54
C THR A 67 20.09 -21.33 1.78
N THR A 68 20.91 -22.35 2.02
CA THR A 68 20.84 -23.23 3.19
C THR A 68 21.22 -22.48 4.47
N LYS A 69 20.31 -22.40 5.45
CA LYS A 69 20.51 -21.75 6.76
C LYS A 69 19.38 -22.13 7.74
N ASP A 70 19.47 -21.67 8.98
CA ASP A 70 18.43 -21.88 9.97
C ASP A 70 17.19 -21.04 9.62
N TYR A 71 16.04 -21.70 9.48
CA TYR A 71 14.76 -21.07 9.17
C TYR A 71 13.72 -21.36 10.23
N TYR A 72 12.85 -20.38 10.48
CA TYR A 72 11.55 -20.61 11.10
C TYR A 72 10.45 -20.49 10.05
N ARG A 73 9.57 -21.48 10.01
CA ARG A 73 8.31 -21.44 9.28
C ARG A 73 7.19 -21.17 10.27
N VAL A 74 6.58 -20.00 10.18
CA VAL A 74 5.39 -19.64 10.95
C VAL A 74 4.18 -19.81 10.03
N THR A 75 3.32 -20.78 10.34
CA THR A 75 2.07 -21.04 9.63
C THR A 75 0.93 -20.53 10.48
N ILE A 76 0.00 -19.81 9.88
CA ILE A 76 -1.16 -19.22 10.54
C ILE A 76 -2.37 -19.68 9.75
N ASP A 77 -3.12 -20.64 10.27
CA ASP A 77 -4.25 -21.27 9.57
C ASP A 77 -5.58 -20.94 10.25
N ASP A 78 -6.58 -20.60 9.44
CA ASP A 78 -7.94 -20.43 9.91
C ASP A 78 -8.77 -21.68 9.59
N PRO A 79 -9.11 -22.51 10.60
CA PRO A 79 -9.76 -23.80 10.36
C PRO A 79 -11.18 -23.66 9.79
N ASP A 80 -11.81 -22.50 9.97
CA ASP A 80 -13.17 -22.22 9.49
C ASP A 80 -13.20 -21.92 7.98
N SER A 81 -12.24 -21.13 7.47
CA SER A 81 -12.16 -20.77 6.05
C SER A 81 -11.26 -21.70 5.22
N GLY A 82 -10.35 -22.44 5.84
CA GLY A 82 -9.33 -23.23 5.15
C GLY A 82 -8.25 -22.38 4.47
N LEU A 83 -8.13 -21.10 4.85
CA LEU A 83 -7.06 -20.22 4.43
C LEU A 83 -5.86 -20.36 5.38
N GLU A 84 -4.65 -20.18 4.87
CA GLU A 84 -3.45 -20.09 5.70
C GLU A 84 -2.46 -19.04 5.19
N VAL A 85 -1.65 -18.47 6.08
CA VAL A 85 -0.48 -17.65 5.76
C VAL A 85 0.76 -18.33 6.29
N VAL A 86 1.79 -18.42 5.44
CA VAL A 86 3.10 -19.00 5.78
C VAL A 86 4.16 -17.91 5.67
N ALA A 87 4.84 -17.62 6.77
CA ALA A 87 6.02 -16.76 6.81
C ALA A 87 7.29 -17.59 7.01
N TRP A 88 8.30 -17.36 6.15
CA TRP A 88 9.64 -17.93 6.27
C TRP A 88 10.58 -16.88 6.83
N ILE A 89 11.30 -17.20 7.90
CA ILE A 89 12.15 -16.26 8.64
C ILE A 89 13.58 -16.79 8.62
N ASP A 90 14.51 -16.00 8.11
CA ASP A 90 15.94 -16.20 8.28
C ASP A 90 16.30 -15.93 9.74
N TRP A 91 16.67 -16.98 10.47
CA TRP A 91 16.93 -16.86 11.90
C TRP A 91 18.24 -16.14 12.23
N GLU A 92 19.24 -16.23 11.35
CA GLU A 92 20.54 -15.59 11.57
C GLU A 92 20.40 -14.07 11.44
N LYS A 93 19.61 -13.61 10.47
CA LYS A 93 19.33 -12.18 10.25
C LYS A 93 18.15 -11.64 11.04
N GLN A 94 17.28 -12.53 11.55
CA GLN A 94 16.02 -12.17 12.18
C GLN A 94 15.11 -11.36 11.24
N GLU A 95 15.11 -11.75 9.97
CA GLU A 95 14.37 -11.09 8.89
C GLU A 95 13.41 -12.09 8.24
N ILE A 96 12.25 -11.61 7.79
CA ILE A 96 11.26 -12.43 7.09
C ILE A 96 11.68 -12.51 5.62
N GLU A 97 12.05 -13.69 5.13
CA GLU A 97 12.38 -13.92 3.72
C GLU A 97 11.18 -13.69 2.80
N CYS A 98 10.01 -14.23 3.20
CA CYS A 98 8.75 -13.99 2.52
C CYS A 98 7.56 -14.36 3.41
N ALA A 99 6.38 -13.80 3.11
CA ALA A 99 5.12 -14.32 3.59
C ALA A 99 4.17 -14.59 2.42
N VAL A 100 3.46 -15.72 2.47
CA VAL A 100 2.61 -16.20 1.38
C VAL A 100 1.26 -16.64 1.93
N LYS A 101 0.18 -16.20 1.29
CA LYS A 101 -1.20 -16.62 1.60
C LYS A 101 -1.65 -17.75 0.67
N TYR A 102 -2.29 -18.78 1.22
CA TYR A 102 -2.87 -19.94 0.52
C TYR A 102 -4.37 -20.07 0.82
N GLY A 103 -5.14 -20.67 -0.10
CA GLY A 103 -6.60 -20.76 0.02
C GLY A 103 -7.35 -21.31 -1.20
N THR A 104 -8.67 -21.52 -1.07
CA THR A 104 -9.53 -22.21 -2.07
C THR A 104 -9.92 -21.40 -3.30
N GLU A 105 -9.54 -20.14 -3.43
CA GLU A 105 -9.71 -19.39 -4.69
C GLU A 105 -8.37 -18.77 -5.11
N GLU A 106 -7.81 -19.34 -6.18
CA GLU A 106 -6.73 -18.98 -7.13
C GLU A 106 -5.73 -17.80 -6.91
N GLU A 107 -5.77 -17.00 -5.85
CA GLU A 107 -4.81 -15.91 -5.63
C GLU A 107 -3.75 -16.26 -4.58
N LYS A 108 -2.56 -16.65 -5.07
CA LYS A 108 -1.33 -16.67 -4.27
C LYS A 108 -0.80 -15.24 -4.15
N THR A 109 -0.94 -14.62 -3.00
CA THR A 109 -0.31 -13.32 -2.70
C THR A 109 1.03 -13.55 -2.00
N ILE A 110 2.11 -12.98 -2.52
CA ILE A 110 3.46 -13.05 -1.96
C ILE A 110 3.84 -11.65 -1.49
N SER A 111 4.24 -11.48 -0.22
CA SER A 111 4.88 -10.27 0.27
C SER A 111 6.39 -10.51 0.47
N LYS A 112 7.22 -9.63 -0.09
CA LYS A 112 8.68 -9.63 0.08
C LYS A 112 9.11 -8.48 1.01
N PRO A 113 10.10 -8.68 1.88
CA PRO A 113 10.69 -7.59 2.67
C PRO A 113 11.37 -6.57 1.75
N GLY A 114 11.14 -5.26 1.97
CA GLY A 114 11.84 -4.18 1.29
C GLY A 114 11.28 -3.73 -0.06
N GLU A 115 10.15 -4.28 -0.53
CA GLU A 115 9.43 -3.67 -1.64
C GLU A 115 8.83 -2.34 -1.15
N PRO A 116 9.09 -1.19 -1.83
CA PRO A 116 8.60 0.11 -1.37
C PRO A 116 7.08 0.03 -1.25
N ILE A 117 6.60 0.30 -0.04
CA ILE A 117 5.18 0.26 0.31
C ILE A 117 4.48 1.20 -0.68
N LYS A 118 3.78 0.62 -1.65
CA LYS A 118 3.04 1.39 -2.64
C LYS A 118 2.04 2.23 -1.86
N GLU A 119 2.14 3.56 -1.94
CA GLU A 119 1.26 4.45 -1.18
C GLU A 119 -0.21 4.04 -1.38
N CYS A 120 -0.83 3.61 -0.30
CA CYS A 120 -2.20 3.15 -0.31
C CYS A 120 -3.12 4.38 -0.30
N LYS A 121 -3.98 4.50 -1.32
CA LYS A 121 -5.01 5.54 -1.37
C LYS A 121 -6.16 5.12 -0.46
N ALA A 122 -6.46 5.94 0.54
CA ALA A 122 -7.61 5.74 1.42
C ALA A 122 -8.94 5.73 0.64
N HIS A 123 -9.93 5.01 1.15
CA HIS A 123 -11.30 4.90 0.61
C HIS A 123 -11.39 4.50 -0.87
N HIS A 124 -10.44 3.69 -1.33
CA HIS A 124 -10.36 3.30 -2.74
C HIS A 124 -11.55 2.46 -3.20
N GLU A 125 -11.97 1.49 -2.40
CA GLU A 125 -13.14 0.65 -2.66
C GLU A 125 -13.91 0.32 -1.38
N TYR A 126 -15.06 -0.34 -1.49
CA TYR A 126 -15.81 -0.81 -0.32
C TYR A 126 -16.37 -2.20 -0.56
N LYS A 127 -16.28 -3.06 0.46
CA LYS A 127 -16.68 -4.47 0.38
C LYS A 127 -17.50 -4.84 1.61
N CYS A 128 -18.21 -5.96 1.50
CA CYS A 128 -18.92 -6.56 2.61
C CYS A 128 -17.90 -7.24 3.54
N HIS A 129 -17.91 -6.89 4.82
CA HIS A 129 -17.17 -7.61 5.86
C HIS A 129 -18.11 -7.92 7.01
N GLY A 130 -18.42 -9.21 7.17
CA GLY A 130 -19.54 -9.66 8.00
C GLY A 130 -20.88 -9.10 7.47
N ASN A 131 -21.69 -8.54 8.36
CA ASN A 131 -23.02 -8.00 8.01
C ASN A 131 -23.01 -6.50 7.63
N HIS A 132 -21.86 -5.90 7.33
CA HIS A 132 -21.76 -4.46 7.10
C HIS A 132 -20.82 -4.13 5.93
N LEU A 133 -20.97 -2.91 5.39
CA LEU A 133 -20.05 -2.36 4.40
C LEU A 133 -18.89 -1.65 5.10
N TYR A 134 -17.67 -1.92 4.66
CA TYR A 134 -16.44 -1.24 5.09
C TYR A 134 -15.72 -0.64 3.89
N TRP A 135 -15.02 0.46 4.12
CA TRP A 135 -14.06 0.98 3.15
C TRP A 135 -12.78 0.14 3.16
N TYR A 136 -12.09 0.13 2.03
CA TYR A 136 -10.80 -0.50 1.85
C TYR A 136 -9.90 0.46 1.06
N ASP A 137 -8.64 0.55 1.47
CA ASP A 137 -7.63 1.33 0.75
C ASP A 137 -7.20 0.63 -0.55
N SER A 138 -6.39 1.29 -1.38
CA SER A 138 -5.93 0.72 -2.65
C SER A 138 -4.97 -0.47 -2.51
N CYS A 139 -4.58 -0.81 -1.29
CA CYS A 139 -3.76 -1.97 -0.96
C CYS A 139 -4.59 -3.12 -0.39
N GLY A 140 -5.91 -2.94 -0.25
CA GLY A 140 -6.82 -3.95 0.26
C GLY A 140 -6.89 -4.01 1.78
N ASN A 141 -6.36 -3.02 2.51
CA ASN A 141 -6.52 -2.94 3.96
C ASN A 141 -7.93 -2.43 4.30
N LYS A 142 -8.58 -3.05 5.29
CA LYS A 142 -9.91 -2.67 5.78
C LYS A 142 -9.82 -1.39 6.62
N GLU A 143 -10.60 -0.38 6.24
CA GLU A 143 -10.70 0.92 6.91
C GLU A 143 -11.99 1.01 7.75
N GLU A 144 -12.52 2.21 7.96
CA GLU A 144 -13.72 2.39 8.77
C GLU A 144 -15.00 1.82 8.14
N LYS A 145 -16.00 1.57 9.00
CA LYS A 145 -17.32 1.09 8.59
C LYS A 145 -18.06 2.18 7.81
N LYS A 146 -18.36 1.89 6.54
CA LYS A 146 -19.12 2.77 5.66
C LYS A 146 -20.62 2.77 5.95
N GLU A 147 -21.23 1.59 6.07
CA GLU A 147 -22.68 1.45 6.29
C GLU A 147 -23.00 0.19 7.11
N ALA A 148 -23.88 0.33 8.11
CA ALA A 148 -24.34 -0.79 8.92
C ALA A 148 -25.57 -1.45 8.26
N CYS A 149 -25.40 -2.63 7.67
CA CYS A 149 -26.52 -3.37 7.10
C CYS A 149 -27.32 -4.14 8.17
N LYS A 150 -28.63 -3.93 8.20
CA LYS A 150 -29.56 -4.59 9.14
C LYS A 150 -29.89 -6.04 8.75
N HIS A 151 -29.83 -6.35 7.45
CA HIS A 151 -30.20 -7.66 6.89
C HIS A 151 -29.05 -8.34 6.15
N GLY A 152 -27.81 -8.00 6.51
CA GLY A 152 -26.61 -8.54 5.86
C GLY A 152 -26.14 -7.70 4.68
N CYS A 153 -24.97 -8.04 4.16
CA CYS A 153 -24.31 -7.40 3.05
C CYS A 153 -23.93 -8.46 2.02
N GLU A 154 -24.22 -8.23 0.74
CA GLU A 154 -23.80 -9.11 -0.36
C GLU A 154 -23.54 -8.26 -1.60
N ASN A 155 -22.51 -8.60 -2.38
CA ASN A 155 -22.08 -7.85 -3.57
C ASN A 155 -21.87 -6.34 -3.32
N ALA A 156 -21.14 -6.00 -2.25
CA ALA A 156 -20.88 -4.63 -1.84
C ALA A 156 -22.14 -3.76 -1.64
N THR A 157 -23.29 -4.39 -1.37
CA THR A 157 -24.56 -3.72 -1.08
C THR A 157 -25.24 -4.33 0.14
N CYS A 158 -25.83 -3.47 0.97
CA CYS A 158 -26.68 -3.94 2.07
C CYS A 158 -27.94 -4.61 1.49
N GLN A 159 -28.17 -5.86 1.90
CA GLN A 159 -29.32 -6.65 1.47
C GLN A 159 -30.61 -6.11 2.09
N GLY A 160 -31.73 -6.24 1.37
CA GLY A 160 -33.05 -5.79 1.82
C GLY A 160 -33.41 -4.33 1.51
N LYS A 161 -32.75 -3.70 0.52
CA LYS A 161 -33.05 -2.31 0.14
C LYS A 161 -34.34 -2.15 -0.69
N ASP A 162 -34.98 -3.24 -1.12
CA ASP A 162 -36.23 -3.22 -1.89
C ASP A 162 -37.43 -3.69 -1.06
N SER A 163 -37.96 -2.79 -0.22
CA SER A 163 -39.40 -2.50 -0.05
C SER A 163 -39.65 -1.64 1.19
N CYS A 164 -38.76 -0.71 1.53
CA CYS A 164 -39.09 0.27 2.55
C CYS A 164 -40.19 1.19 1.99
N GLU A 165 -41.43 0.97 2.41
CA GLU A 165 -42.55 1.80 2.01
C GLU A 165 -42.29 3.20 2.56
N ALA A 166 -42.10 4.17 1.66
CA ALA A 166 -41.91 5.55 2.06
C ALA A 166 -43.11 6.02 2.87
N ASN A 167 -42.86 6.66 4.01
CA ASN A 167 -43.87 7.22 4.90
C ASN A 167 -44.80 6.19 5.58
N ALA A 168 -44.32 4.98 5.86
CA ALA A 168 -45.09 3.93 6.51
C ALA A 168 -45.64 4.34 7.90
N GLU A 169 -44.87 5.08 8.69
CA GLU A 169 -45.31 5.58 10.00
C GLU A 169 -44.77 6.98 10.29
N PHE A 170 -45.30 7.66 11.31
CA PHE A 170 -44.79 8.98 11.73
C PHE A 170 -44.65 9.06 13.25
N LYS A 171 -43.53 9.60 13.72
CA LYS A 171 -43.16 9.67 15.14
C LYS A 171 -42.51 11.02 15.46
N CYS A 172 -42.35 11.29 16.75
CA CYS A 172 -41.70 12.51 17.22
C CYS A 172 -40.17 12.37 17.15
N HIS A 173 -39.50 13.30 16.48
CA HIS A 173 -38.05 13.40 16.42
C HIS A 173 -37.64 14.88 16.49
N GLY A 174 -36.73 15.24 17.39
CA GLY A 174 -36.29 16.63 17.56
C GLY A 174 -37.44 17.63 17.86
N GLY A 175 -38.45 17.21 18.62
CA GLY A 175 -39.60 18.05 18.97
C GLY A 175 -40.63 18.28 17.85
N HIS A 176 -40.52 17.60 16.71
CA HIS A 176 -41.44 17.71 15.58
C HIS A 176 -41.91 16.33 15.11
N VAL A 177 -42.95 16.29 14.25
CA VAL A 177 -43.42 15.03 13.66
C VAL A 177 -42.67 14.78 12.34
N PHE A 178 -42.05 13.61 12.24
CA PHE A 178 -41.36 13.15 11.02
C PHE A 178 -41.99 11.86 10.50
N TRP A 179 -41.94 11.69 9.18
CA TRP A 179 -42.21 10.39 8.57
C TRP A 179 -41.04 9.45 8.79
N TYR A 180 -41.34 8.17 8.87
CA TYR A 180 -40.39 7.07 8.85
C TYR A 180 -40.85 6.08 7.77
N ASP A 181 -39.88 5.53 7.04
CA ASP A 181 -40.19 4.41 6.15
C ASP A 181 -40.50 3.13 6.95
N SER A 182 -40.99 2.08 6.29
CA SER A 182 -41.31 0.80 6.97
C SER A 182 -40.09 0.10 7.58
N CYS A 183 -38.88 0.58 7.30
CA CYS A 183 -37.62 0.07 7.81
C CYS A 183 -37.12 0.83 9.05
N GLY A 184 -37.77 1.95 9.40
CA GLY A 184 -37.48 2.79 10.55
C GLY A 184 -36.47 3.91 10.25
N ASN A 185 -36.16 4.20 9.00
CA ASN A 185 -35.30 5.32 8.63
C ASN A 185 -36.08 6.63 8.71
N LEU A 186 -35.43 7.68 9.22
CA LEU A 186 -36.00 9.01 9.35
C LEU A 186 -36.21 9.64 7.96
N GLY A 187 -37.46 9.90 7.60
CA GLY A 187 -37.87 10.60 6.38
C GLY A 187 -37.99 12.12 6.58
N TYR A 188 -38.78 12.77 5.74
CA TYR A 188 -38.96 14.23 5.81
C TYR A 188 -39.89 14.65 6.95
N LYS A 189 -39.72 15.91 7.38
CA LYS A 189 -40.54 16.54 8.43
C LYS A 189 -42.00 16.62 7.96
N LYS A 190 -42.89 15.88 8.62
CA LYS A 190 -44.34 15.86 8.34
C LYS A 190 -45.02 17.12 8.86
N GLN A 191 -44.70 17.54 10.08
CA GLN A 191 -45.30 18.69 10.74
C GLN A 191 -44.30 19.34 11.70
N ALA A 192 -44.10 20.64 11.56
CA ALA A 192 -43.39 21.43 12.55
C ALA A 192 -44.31 21.70 13.75
N CYS A 193 -43.83 21.41 14.95
CA CYS A 193 -44.52 21.66 16.20
C CYS A 193 -43.89 22.84 16.93
N GLU A 194 -44.71 23.81 17.35
CA GLU A 194 -44.24 24.97 18.11
C GLU A 194 -43.96 24.67 19.58
N ASN A 195 -44.66 23.69 20.18
CA ASN A 195 -44.59 23.39 21.62
C ASN A 195 -44.12 21.96 21.93
N GLY A 196 -43.45 21.31 20.98
CA GLY A 196 -43.02 19.92 21.08
C GLY A 196 -44.00 18.92 20.47
N CYS A 197 -43.60 17.66 20.48
CA CYS A 197 -44.33 16.56 19.88
C CYS A 197 -44.42 15.43 20.89
N GLU A 198 -45.63 14.88 21.07
CA GLU A 198 -45.87 13.71 21.91
C GLU A 198 -46.80 12.73 21.18
N ASN A 199 -46.54 11.43 21.28
CA ASN A 199 -47.33 10.37 20.64
C ASN A 199 -47.59 10.57 19.13
N GLY A 200 -46.61 11.12 18.40
CA GLY A 200 -46.71 11.33 16.96
C GLY A 200 -47.56 12.53 16.54
N ALA A 201 -47.95 13.40 17.48
CA ALA A 201 -48.69 14.63 17.22
C ALA A 201 -48.04 15.84 17.89
N CYS A 202 -48.20 17.02 17.29
CA CYS A 202 -47.81 18.27 17.95
C CYS A 202 -48.68 18.50 19.17
N THR A 203 -48.04 18.82 20.30
CA THR A 203 -48.76 19.22 21.50
C THR A 203 -49.44 20.56 21.21
N GLN A 204 -50.76 20.62 21.42
CA GLN A 204 -51.42 21.92 21.43
C GLN A 204 -50.94 22.68 22.64
N ALA A 205 -50.73 24.00 22.48
CA ALA A 205 -50.47 24.90 23.59
C ALA A 205 -51.61 24.72 24.60
N GLN A 206 -51.34 23.96 25.67
CA GLN A 206 -52.07 24.17 26.92
C GLN A 206 -51.86 25.65 27.21
N ASN A 207 -52.96 26.35 27.45
CA ASN A 207 -53.06 27.78 27.60
C ASN A 207 -52.11 28.25 28.71
N GLN A 208 -50.85 28.48 28.38
CA GLN A 208 -49.76 28.73 29.30
C GLN A 208 -49.52 30.23 29.35
N THR A 209 -50.42 30.89 30.06
CA THR A 209 -50.58 32.34 30.08
C THR A 209 -49.53 33.10 30.88
N ASN A 210 -48.38 32.51 31.25
CA ASN A 210 -47.34 33.19 32.03
C ASN A 210 -45.93 32.65 31.72
N CYS A 211 -45.46 32.80 30.49
CA CYS A 211 -44.03 32.62 30.19
C CYS A 211 -43.30 33.94 30.45
N THR A 212 -42.24 33.93 31.25
CA THR A 212 -41.38 35.11 31.42
C THR A 212 -40.37 35.16 30.28
N VAL A 213 -40.35 36.28 29.55
CA VAL A 213 -39.38 36.50 28.46
C VAL A 213 -37.96 36.59 29.01
N GLN A 214 -36.97 36.13 28.24
CA GLN A 214 -35.53 36.17 28.59
C GLN A 214 -35.21 35.51 29.95
N HIS A 215 -35.85 34.39 30.26
CA HIS A 215 -35.66 33.66 31.52
C HIS A 215 -34.28 33.01 31.64
N GLU A 216 -33.79 32.40 30.55
CA GLU A 216 -32.46 31.80 30.49
C GLU A 216 -31.82 32.07 29.11
N TYR A 217 -30.52 31.79 28.96
CA TYR A 217 -29.84 31.90 27.67
C TYR A 217 -28.98 30.67 27.42
N LYS A 218 -28.96 30.21 26.16
CA LYS A 218 -28.25 29.00 25.74
C LYS A 218 -27.64 29.18 24.36
N CYS A 219 -26.67 28.33 24.05
CA CYS A 219 -26.08 28.26 22.71
C CYS A 219 -27.04 27.60 21.72
N TYR A 220 -27.21 28.19 20.55
CA TYR A 220 -27.93 27.61 19.41
C TYR A 220 -27.26 28.11 18.12
N GLU A 221 -26.91 27.20 17.21
CA GLU A 221 -26.22 27.54 15.94
C GLU A 221 -25.05 28.52 16.17
N ASN A 222 -24.14 28.17 17.09
CA ASN A 222 -22.90 28.92 17.39
C ASN A 222 -23.08 30.35 17.94
N HIS A 223 -24.26 30.72 18.43
CA HIS A 223 -24.51 32.02 19.07
C HIS A 223 -25.33 31.88 20.36
N VAL A 224 -25.31 32.90 21.21
CA VAL A 224 -26.12 32.91 22.45
C VAL A 224 -27.51 33.46 22.14
N TYR A 225 -28.56 32.73 22.50
CA TYR A 225 -29.95 33.16 22.36
C TYR A 225 -30.65 33.18 23.71
N TRP A 226 -31.60 34.10 23.88
CA TRP A 226 -32.55 34.08 25.00
C TRP A 226 -33.57 32.96 24.82
N TYR A 227 -34.04 32.41 25.94
CA TYR A 227 -35.16 31.49 26.02
C TYR A 227 -36.12 32.00 27.09
N ASP A 228 -37.43 31.94 26.82
CA ASP A 228 -38.43 32.23 27.84
C ASP A 228 -38.55 31.07 28.85
N SER A 229 -39.27 31.27 29.95
CA SER A 229 -39.44 30.24 30.99
C SER A 229 -40.18 28.98 30.53
N CYS A 230 -40.68 28.99 29.30
CA CYS A 230 -41.38 27.89 28.65
C CYS A 230 -40.49 27.19 27.60
N GLY A 231 -39.22 27.62 27.47
CA GLY A 231 -38.24 27.01 26.57
C GLY A 231 -38.33 27.50 25.12
N LYS A 232 -39.10 28.55 24.82
CA LYS A 232 -39.15 29.11 23.47
C LYS A 232 -37.94 30.01 23.22
N LYS A 233 -37.21 29.73 22.15
CA LYS A 233 -36.09 30.56 21.68
C LYS A 233 -36.61 31.94 21.31
N GLY A 234 -36.07 32.96 21.95
CA GLY A 234 -36.29 34.37 21.68
C GLY A 234 -35.17 34.97 20.84
N ASP A 235 -34.92 36.25 21.04
CA ASP A 235 -33.92 37.00 20.28
C ASP A 235 -32.49 36.53 20.57
N LYS A 236 -31.61 36.73 19.58
CA LYS A 236 -30.17 36.51 19.72
C LYS A 236 -29.64 37.49 20.78
N LYS A 237 -29.08 36.95 21.86
CA LYS A 237 -28.48 37.72 22.95
C LYS A 237 -27.10 38.25 22.56
N GLU A 238 -26.29 37.39 21.92
CA GLU A 238 -24.89 37.69 21.61
C GLU A 238 -24.44 36.97 20.33
N TYR A 239 -23.62 37.64 19.53
CA TYR A 239 -23.01 37.07 18.33
C TYR A 239 -21.60 36.58 18.65
N CYS A 240 -21.35 35.29 18.48
CA CYS A 240 -20.05 34.68 18.71
C CYS A 240 -19.32 34.42 17.39
N ASN A 241 -18.09 34.91 17.28
CA ASN A 241 -17.23 34.67 16.10
C ASN A 241 -16.61 33.26 16.10
N ASN A 242 -16.37 32.67 17.28
CA ASN A 242 -15.64 31.40 17.43
C ASN A 242 -16.49 30.27 18.01
N GLY A 243 -17.81 30.37 17.90
CA GLY A 243 -18.73 29.43 18.53
C GLY A 243 -19.17 29.81 19.94
N CYS A 244 -20.07 29.01 20.49
CA CYS A 244 -20.71 29.24 21.77
C CYS A 244 -20.70 27.93 22.57
N GLU A 245 -20.29 27.99 23.82
CA GLU A 245 -20.29 26.86 24.75
C GLU A 245 -20.87 27.29 26.11
N GLU A 246 -21.67 26.43 26.74
CA GLU A 246 -22.31 26.67 28.05
C GLU A 246 -23.07 28.01 28.20
N GLY A 247 -23.55 28.58 27.10
CA GLY A 247 -24.30 29.85 27.10
C GLY A 247 -23.43 31.10 27.07
N ALA A 248 -22.13 30.98 26.80
CA ALA A 248 -21.20 32.08 26.56
C ALA A 248 -20.53 31.94 25.19
N CYS A 249 -20.13 33.07 24.60
CA CYS A 249 -19.26 33.03 23.43
C CYS A 249 -17.89 32.47 23.82
N ILE A 250 -17.36 31.58 22.99
CA ILE A 250 -16.00 31.12 23.11
C ILE A 250 -15.12 32.32 22.76
N GLU A 251 -14.40 32.85 23.75
CA GLU A 251 -13.37 33.84 23.46
C GLU A 251 -12.32 33.15 22.57
N ALA A 252 -11.86 33.85 21.51
CA ALA A 252 -10.66 33.41 20.82
C ALA A 252 -9.57 33.34 21.89
N ASN A 253 -9.25 32.14 22.34
CA ASN A 253 -8.06 31.94 23.13
C ASN A 253 -6.91 32.10 22.12
N GLU A 254 -6.51 33.35 21.87
CA GLU A 254 -5.24 33.69 21.25
C GLU A 254 -4.10 33.35 22.21
N THR A 255 -3.99 32.07 22.49
CA THR A 255 -2.70 31.44 22.74
C THR A 255 -2.57 30.39 21.65
N GLU A 256 -2.47 30.85 20.40
CA GLU A 256 -1.81 30.05 19.37
C GLU A 256 -0.37 29.89 19.83
N ASN A 257 -0.17 28.87 20.66
CA ASN A 257 1.13 28.50 21.15
C ASN A 257 1.93 28.05 19.95
N CYS A 258 3.11 28.64 19.76
CA CYS A 258 4.06 28.16 18.79
C CYS A 258 4.38 26.69 19.14
N THR A 259 4.18 25.81 18.17
CA THR A 259 4.55 24.40 18.27
C THR A 259 5.65 24.08 17.29
N ASP A 260 6.60 23.28 17.74
CA ASP A 260 7.76 22.87 16.97
C ASP A 260 7.77 21.35 16.81
N SER A 261 7.94 20.85 15.59
CA SER A 261 7.77 19.41 15.31
C SER A 261 8.97 18.56 15.68
N ASP A 262 10.16 19.15 15.81
CA ASP A 262 11.42 18.47 16.15
C ASP A 262 11.89 18.75 17.59
N GLY A 263 11.11 19.55 18.34
CA GLY A 263 11.36 19.85 19.75
C GLY A 263 12.24 21.07 20.01
N GLY A 264 12.47 21.96 19.04
CA GLY A 264 13.14 23.25 19.25
C GLY A 264 14.29 23.44 18.28
N LYS A 265 15.51 23.62 18.81
CA LYS A 265 16.72 23.69 17.97
C LYS A 265 17.28 22.28 17.76
N ASN A 266 16.77 21.56 16.79
CA ASN A 266 17.20 20.23 16.40
C ASN A 266 17.78 20.20 14.98
N TYR A 267 19.07 20.50 14.87
CA TYR A 267 19.74 20.54 13.58
C TYR A 267 19.86 19.19 12.86
N LEU A 268 19.51 18.07 13.47
CA LEU A 268 19.68 16.72 12.90
C LEU A 268 18.38 16.15 12.31
N GLU A 269 17.24 16.76 12.58
CA GLU A 269 15.94 16.33 12.09
C GLU A 269 15.21 17.54 11.51
N LYS A 270 14.67 17.41 10.30
CA LYS A 270 13.91 18.49 9.70
C LYS A 270 12.58 18.70 10.44
N GLY A 271 12.36 19.90 10.91
CA GLY A 271 11.15 20.34 11.58
C GLY A 271 10.40 21.48 10.92
N ASN A 272 9.33 21.88 11.61
CA ASN A 272 8.40 22.95 11.28
C ASN A 272 7.97 23.68 12.55
N ALA A 273 8.28 24.97 12.63
CA ALA A 273 7.70 25.86 13.63
C ALA A 273 6.37 26.42 13.14
N THR A 274 5.30 26.18 13.91
CA THR A 274 3.92 26.54 13.57
C THR A 274 3.33 27.45 14.64
N LYS A 275 2.79 28.59 14.22
CA LYS A 275 2.01 29.52 15.06
C LYS A 275 0.80 29.99 14.27
N GLY A 276 -0.35 29.46 14.65
CA GLY A 276 -1.61 29.71 13.95
C GLY A 276 -1.63 29.21 12.54
N THR A 277 -1.87 30.11 11.60
CA THR A 277 -1.82 29.81 10.16
C THR A 277 -0.42 29.86 9.56
N SER A 278 0.58 30.34 10.32
CA SER A 278 1.97 30.42 9.86
C SER A 278 2.70 29.14 10.21
N SER A 279 3.33 28.51 9.22
CA SER A 279 4.20 27.34 9.38
C SER A 279 5.47 27.57 8.56
N LEU A 280 6.63 27.52 9.22
CA LEU A 280 7.93 27.69 8.58
C LEU A 280 8.79 26.45 8.82
N SER A 281 9.37 25.92 7.74
CA SER A 281 10.20 24.72 7.76
C SER A 281 11.68 25.04 7.76
N ASP A 282 12.47 24.10 8.30
CA ASP A 282 13.92 24.12 8.16
C ASP A 282 14.32 23.92 6.71
N HIS A 283 15.45 24.53 6.33
CA HIS A 283 15.96 24.40 4.98
C HIS A 283 17.47 24.63 4.90
N CYS A 284 18.08 23.96 3.93
CA CYS A 284 19.46 24.19 3.55
C CYS A 284 19.58 25.39 2.62
N ASN A 285 20.49 26.30 2.96
CA ASN A 285 20.85 27.44 2.14
C ASN A 285 21.81 27.03 1.02
N GLY A 286 21.91 27.86 -0.02
CA GLY A 286 22.80 27.60 -1.16
C GLY A 286 24.30 27.62 -0.84
N ASP A 287 24.69 28.06 0.35
CA ASP A 287 26.06 28.02 0.87
C ASP A 287 26.36 26.80 1.75
N GLY A 288 25.40 25.88 1.90
CA GLY A 288 25.52 24.66 2.69
C GLY A 288 25.21 24.83 4.19
N THR A 289 24.78 26.02 4.63
CA THR A 289 24.31 26.23 6.02
C THR A 289 22.85 25.80 6.18
N LEU A 290 22.48 25.38 7.40
CA LEU A 290 21.10 25.08 7.78
C LEU A 290 20.44 26.33 8.36
N THR A 291 19.24 26.69 7.87
CA THR A 291 18.36 27.63 8.56
C THR A 291 17.30 26.85 9.34
N GLU A 292 17.47 26.83 10.65
CA GLU A 292 16.53 26.29 11.62
C GLU A 292 15.36 27.25 11.85
N LYS A 293 14.14 26.72 11.97
CA LYS A 293 12.90 27.38 12.36
C LYS A 293 12.39 26.72 13.61
N TYR A 294 12.39 27.48 14.71
CA TYR A 294 12.04 26.92 16.01
C TYR A 294 11.12 27.83 16.81
N CYS A 295 10.46 27.28 17.81
CA CYS A 295 9.64 28.05 18.73
C CYS A 295 10.42 28.52 19.96
N GLU A 296 10.62 29.83 20.12
CA GLU A 296 11.12 30.42 21.37
C GLU A 296 10.00 31.16 22.11
N GLY A 297 9.56 30.59 23.22
CA GLY A 297 8.38 31.07 23.93
C GLY A 297 7.12 30.88 23.10
N ASN A 298 6.56 31.97 22.57
CA ASN A 298 5.36 31.91 21.72
C ASN A 298 5.56 32.57 20.34
N GLU A 299 6.79 32.66 19.85
CA GLU A 299 7.08 33.20 18.52
C GLU A 299 7.91 32.19 17.71
N ILE A 300 7.73 32.21 16.40
CA ILE A 300 8.61 31.47 15.49
C ILE A 300 9.88 32.28 15.31
N GLU A 301 11.00 31.71 15.70
CA GLU A 301 12.34 32.27 15.53
C GLU A 301 13.11 31.48 14.47
N ALA A 302 14.25 32.02 14.06
CA ALA A 302 15.14 31.37 13.12
C ALA A 302 16.61 31.55 13.46
N GLU A 303 17.40 30.52 13.18
CA GLU A 303 18.85 30.56 13.35
C GLU A 303 19.53 29.92 12.13
N THR A 304 20.63 30.50 11.67
CA THR A 304 21.42 29.92 10.58
C THR A 304 22.72 29.38 11.15
N VAL A 305 22.94 28.07 10.99
CA VAL A 305 24.10 27.35 11.55
C VAL A 305 24.84 26.59 10.45
N SER A 306 26.15 26.44 10.63
CA SER A 306 26.93 25.48 9.85
C SER A 306 26.86 24.11 10.52
N CYS A 307 26.69 23.05 9.73
CA CYS A 307 26.76 21.68 10.23
C CYS A 307 28.15 21.36 10.79
N ASP A 308 28.21 20.47 11.78
CA ASP A 308 29.45 20.04 12.41
C ASP A 308 30.37 19.29 11.43
N GLU A 309 31.64 19.13 11.81
CA GLU A 309 32.61 18.39 10.99
C GLU A 309 32.14 16.95 10.71
N GLY A 310 32.06 16.59 9.43
CA GLY A 310 31.54 15.29 8.98
C GLY A 310 30.03 15.26 8.74
N TYR A 311 29.35 16.41 8.79
CA TYR A 311 27.94 16.56 8.44
C TYR A 311 27.80 17.60 7.31
N GLU A 312 26.81 17.41 6.45
CA GLU A 312 26.40 18.38 5.44
C GLU A 312 24.92 18.67 5.56
N CYS A 313 24.50 19.86 5.16
CA CYS A 313 23.08 20.19 5.14
C CYS A 313 22.44 19.51 3.93
N ASP A 314 21.51 18.59 4.19
CA ASP A 314 20.65 17.98 3.19
C ASP A 314 19.18 18.01 3.64
N ASP A 315 18.28 18.34 2.71
CA ASP A 315 16.83 18.49 2.90
C ASP A 315 16.35 19.22 4.17
N GLY A 316 17.12 20.19 4.68
CA GLY A 316 16.75 20.94 5.89
C GLY A 316 17.15 20.26 7.19
N ALA A 317 18.14 19.37 7.17
CA ALA A 317 18.80 18.84 8.34
C ALA A 317 20.31 18.67 8.09
N CYS A 318 21.12 18.69 9.15
CA CYS A 318 22.51 18.27 9.10
C CYS A 318 22.57 16.75 9.12
N VAL A 319 22.85 16.15 7.97
CA VAL A 319 23.02 14.71 7.81
C VAL A 319 24.49 14.36 7.84
N GLN A 320 24.83 13.21 8.41
CA GLN A 320 26.21 12.76 8.42
C GLN A 320 26.63 12.54 6.95
N VAL A 321 27.72 13.18 6.52
CA VAL A 321 28.35 12.89 5.24
C VAL A 321 28.80 11.45 5.34
N GLN A 322 28.02 10.54 4.74
CA GLN A 322 28.46 9.17 4.58
C GLN A 322 29.68 9.26 3.67
N ASN A 323 30.87 9.12 4.25
CA ASN A 323 32.07 8.87 3.46
C ASN A 323 31.74 7.67 2.56
N GLU A 324 31.50 7.92 1.27
CA GLU A 324 31.19 6.97 0.20
C GLU A 324 32.34 5.95 0.00
N THR A 325 32.65 5.19 1.05
CA THR A 325 33.85 4.34 1.12
C THR A 325 33.53 2.92 1.54
N ASN A 326 32.24 2.57 1.73
CA ASN A 326 31.83 1.19 1.96
C ASN A 326 30.69 0.77 1.02
N CYS A 327 30.75 1.16 -0.27
CA CYS A 327 29.97 0.45 -1.28
C CYS A 327 30.56 -0.96 -1.38
N THR A 328 29.73 -1.96 -1.12
CA THR A 328 30.13 -3.37 -1.29
C THR A 328 30.10 -3.66 -2.78
N ALA A 329 31.27 -3.93 -3.36
CA ALA A 329 31.38 -4.34 -4.75
C ALA A 329 30.55 -5.61 -5.02
N HIS A 330 30.02 -5.74 -6.23
CA HIS A 330 29.25 -6.89 -6.70
C HIS A 330 28.01 -7.20 -5.85
N PHE A 331 27.35 -6.17 -5.32
CA PHE A 331 26.19 -6.33 -4.43
C PHE A 331 24.97 -6.91 -5.15
N LYS A 332 24.66 -6.41 -6.35
CA LYS A 332 23.59 -6.92 -7.21
C LYS A 332 24.00 -6.85 -8.67
N TYR A 333 23.21 -7.40 -9.58
CA TYR A 333 23.43 -7.25 -11.02
C TYR A 333 22.13 -6.93 -11.73
N GLU A 334 22.22 -6.20 -12.83
CA GLU A 334 21.07 -5.83 -13.63
C GLU A 334 21.42 -5.69 -15.12
N CYS A 335 20.38 -5.65 -15.94
CA CYS A 335 20.47 -5.49 -17.37
C CYS A 335 20.75 -4.05 -17.77
N ARG A 336 21.87 -3.83 -18.46
CA ARG A 336 22.20 -2.53 -19.08
C ARG A 336 22.80 -2.75 -20.46
N ASP A 337 22.30 -2.03 -21.45
CA ASP A 337 22.83 -2.04 -22.81
C ASP A 337 22.84 -3.43 -23.50
N GLY A 338 22.00 -4.37 -23.04
CA GLY A 338 21.89 -5.73 -23.58
C GLY A 338 22.67 -6.80 -22.80
N ASP A 339 23.51 -6.41 -21.84
CA ASP A 339 24.33 -7.33 -21.04
C ASP A 339 24.05 -7.20 -19.54
N LEU A 340 24.50 -8.19 -18.77
CA LEU A 340 24.43 -8.15 -17.32
C LEU A 340 25.67 -7.45 -16.75
N TYR A 341 25.44 -6.43 -15.93
CA TYR A 341 26.49 -5.71 -15.20
C TYR A 341 26.30 -5.86 -13.71
N TRP A 342 27.41 -5.93 -12.98
CA TRP A 342 27.38 -5.77 -11.54
C TRP A 342 27.11 -4.32 -11.15
N LEU A 343 26.40 -4.16 -10.04
CA LEU A 343 26.24 -2.92 -9.32
C LEU A 343 26.77 -3.10 -7.90
N ASP A 344 27.47 -2.08 -7.40
CA ASP A 344 27.81 -2.02 -5.99
C ASP A 344 26.56 -1.77 -5.12
N SER A 345 26.72 -1.81 -3.79
CA SER A 345 25.60 -1.57 -2.86
C SER A 345 25.04 -0.14 -2.92
N CYS A 346 25.68 0.74 -3.68
CA CYS A 346 25.28 2.13 -3.90
C CYS A 346 24.60 2.31 -5.28
N GLY A 347 24.52 1.26 -6.10
CA GLY A 347 23.88 1.27 -7.41
C GLY A 347 24.76 1.76 -8.56
N ALA A 348 26.07 1.94 -8.34
CA ALA A 348 27.00 2.31 -9.39
C ALA A 348 27.33 1.11 -10.29
N LYS A 349 27.39 1.32 -11.61
CA LYS A 349 27.74 0.30 -12.61
C LYS A 349 29.21 -0.07 -12.48
N GLU A 350 29.48 -1.34 -12.24
CA GLU A 350 30.83 -1.91 -12.17
C GLU A 350 31.15 -2.67 -13.48
N ASP A 351 31.94 -3.73 -13.38
CA ASP A 351 32.30 -4.60 -14.49
C ASP A 351 31.13 -5.46 -15.00
N MET A 352 31.26 -5.87 -16.25
CA MET A 352 30.28 -6.73 -16.92
C MET A 352 30.33 -8.13 -16.29
N LYS A 353 29.19 -8.58 -15.76
CA LYS A 353 29.01 -9.91 -15.19
C LYS A 353 28.99 -10.97 -16.28
N GLU A 354 28.22 -10.73 -17.33
CA GLU A 354 27.95 -11.68 -18.41
C GLU A 354 27.59 -10.93 -19.69
N ASP A 355 28.28 -11.26 -20.78
CA ASP A 355 27.95 -10.84 -22.15
C ASP A 355 26.82 -11.74 -22.64
N CYS A 356 25.63 -11.18 -22.84
CA CYS A 356 24.44 -11.98 -23.07
C CYS A 356 24.23 -12.32 -24.55
N GLY A 357 24.88 -11.63 -25.48
CA GLY A 357 24.77 -11.84 -26.94
C GLY A 357 23.39 -11.53 -27.55
N TYR A 358 22.30 -11.95 -26.90
CA TYR A 358 20.90 -11.86 -27.34
C TYR A 358 20.08 -10.89 -26.50
N GLY A 359 20.73 -10.04 -25.71
CA GLY A 359 20.06 -9.17 -24.75
C GLY A 359 19.82 -9.86 -23.41
N CYS A 360 19.28 -9.12 -22.46
CA CYS A 360 18.96 -9.64 -21.15
C CYS A 360 17.67 -9.01 -20.63
N GLU A 361 16.90 -9.77 -19.85
CA GLU A 361 15.64 -9.33 -19.25
C GLU A 361 15.53 -9.86 -17.83
N SER A 362 14.96 -9.06 -16.92
CA SER A 362 14.73 -9.43 -15.51
C SER A 362 15.96 -9.98 -14.78
N GLY A 363 17.16 -9.52 -15.14
CA GLY A 363 18.41 -9.92 -14.49
C GLY A 363 18.96 -11.26 -14.98
N ALA A 364 18.47 -11.81 -16.09
CA ALA A 364 19.04 -12.98 -16.75
C ALA A 364 19.38 -12.67 -18.21
N CYS A 365 20.49 -13.23 -18.71
CA CYS A 365 20.72 -13.27 -20.14
C CYS A 365 19.59 -14.04 -20.81
N LEU A 366 19.10 -13.53 -21.93
CA LEU A 366 18.15 -14.28 -22.73
C LEU A 366 18.91 -15.48 -23.31
N GLU A 367 18.47 -16.69 -22.99
CA GLU A 367 18.99 -17.88 -23.65
C GLU A 367 18.76 -17.74 -25.15
N SER A 368 19.73 -18.17 -25.95
CA SER A 368 19.62 -18.16 -27.41
C SER A 368 18.46 -19.06 -27.83
N ASN A 369 17.26 -18.51 -27.91
CA ASN A 369 16.15 -19.11 -28.63
C ASN A 369 16.40 -18.88 -30.12
N CYS A 370 17.48 -19.48 -30.62
CA CYS A 370 17.62 -19.64 -32.05
C CYS A 370 16.42 -20.46 -32.54
N THR A 371 15.89 -20.09 -33.70
CA THR A 371 14.72 -20.77 -34.25
C THR A 371 15.18 -22.10 -34.84
N GLU A 372 14.61 -23.21 -34.33
CA GLU A 372 14.94 -24.56 -34.80
C GLU A 372 14.46 -24.76 -36.24
N GLU A 373 14.98 -25.80 -36.89
CA GLU A 373 14.58 -26.17 -38.25
C GLU A 373 13.07 -26.40 -38.35
N GLY A 374 12.45 -25.84 -39.38
CA GLY A 374 11.01 -25.92 -39.64
C GLY A 374 10.14 -24.97 -38.81
N GLN A 375 10.71 -24.22 -37.87
CA GLN A 375 9.97 -23.22 -37.10
C GLN A 375 9.87 -21.87 -37.85
N LEU A 376 8.73 -21.19 -37.68
CA LEU A 376 8.50 -19.85 -38.22
C LEU A 376 9.17 -18.81 -37.32
N MET A 377 9.93 -17.90 -37.92
CA MET A 377 10.48 -16.71 -37.27
C MET A 377 9.91 -15.42 -37.87
N VAL A 378 9.75 -14.41 -37.03
CA VAL A 378 9.47 -13.04 -37.48
C VAL A 378 10.81 -12.38 -37.77
N VAL A 379 10.97 -11.79 -38.96
CA VAL A 379 12.22 -11.10 -39.36
C VAL A 379 12.34 -9.79 -38.57
N TYR A 380 12.96 -9.85 -37.40
CA TYR A 380 13.20 -8.72 -36.50
C TYR A 380 14.68 -8.72 -36.05
N PRO A 381 15.34 -7.55 -35.91
CA PRO A 381 16.73 -7.49 -35.43
C PRO A 381 16.89 -8.21 -34.09
N GLY A 382 17.75 -9.25 -34.05
CA GLY A 382 18.02 -10.07 -32.86
C GLY A 382 17.48 -11.50 -32.90
N TYR A 383 16.68 -11.87 -33.90
CA TYR A 383 16.24 -13.25 -34.11
C TYR A 383 17.03 -13.89 -35.26
N GLU A 384 17.69 -15.02 -35.00
CA GLU A 384 18.45 -15.78 -35.98
C GLU A 384 18.07 -17.27 -35.92
N CYS A 385 18.24 -17.96 -37.04
CA CYS A 385 18.15 -19.41 -37.07
C CYS A 385 19.30 -20.04 -36.29
N CYS A 386 19.11 -21.24 -35.76
CA CYS A 386 20.20 -21.98 -35.10
C CYS A 386 21.41 -22.18 -36.03
N GLU A 387 22.58 -22.36 -35.43
CA GLU A 387 23.84 -22.54 -36.18
C GLU A 387 23.70 -23.61 -37.28
N GLY A 388 24.02 -23.24 -38.52
CA GLY A 388 23.90 -24.11 -39.69
C GLY A 388 22.60 -23.94 -40.49
N LEU A 389 21.59 -23.29 -39.94
CA LEU A 389 20.32 -23.03 -40.63
C LEU A 389 20.31 -21.65 -41.29
N VAL A 390 19.56 -21.54 -42.38
CA VAL A 390 19.31 -20.29 -43.09
C VAL A 390 17.83 -19.92 -43.04
N ALA A 391 17.55 -18.63 -42.90
CA ALA A 391 16.20 -18.11 -42.96
C ALA A 391 15.70 -18.10 -44.42
N ILE A 392 14.81 -19.03 -44.76
CA ILE A 392 14.14 -19.08 -46.05
C ILE A 392 12.75 -18.44 -45.99
N SER A 393 12.29 -17.86 -47.09
CA SER A 393 10.97 -17.23 -47.12
C SER A 393 9.83 -18.25 -47.00
N SER A 394 8.76 -17.91 -46.29
CA SER A 394 7.54 -18.72 -46.21
C SER A 394 6.68 -18.63 -47.51
N ILE A 395 7.23 -19.10 -48.63
CA ILE A 395 6.57 -19.11 -49.94
C ILE A 395 5.96 -20.49 -50.21
N ASN A 396 4.69 -20.51 -50.61
CA ASN A 396 4.02 -21.72 -51.08
C ASN A 396 4.16 -21.91 -52.59
N VAL A 397 4.12 -23.17 -53.03
CA VAL A 397 4.00 -23.54 -54.45
C VAL A 397 2.52 -23.73 -54.79
N THR A 398 2.03 -23.04 -55.81
CA THR A 398 0.67 -23.26 -56.32
C THR A 398 0.54 -24.62 -57.02
N VAL A 399 -0.70 -25.08 -57.24
CA VAL A 399 -1.02 -26.33 -57.95
C VAL A 399 -0.43 -26.41 -59.38
N ASN A 400 -0.03 -25.27 -59.96
CA ASN A 400 0.58 -25.18 -61.29
C ASN A 400 2.12 -25.07 -61.25
N GLY A 401 2.75 -25.19 -60.08
CA GLY A 401 4.20 -25.06 -59.93
C GLY A 401 4.72 -23.62 -59.94
N THR A 402 3.85 -22.60 -59.83
CA THR A 402 4.30 -21.20 -59.70
C THR A 402 4.41 -20.80 -58.23
N CYS A 403 5.45 -20.07 -57.88
CA CYS A 403 5.70 -19.53 -56.54
C CYS A 403 4.75 -18.37 -56.21
N GLU A 404 4.18 -18.37 -55.00
CA GLU A 404 3.40 -17.23 -54.49
C GLU A 404 4.32 -16.11 -53.96
N ASP A 405 3.75 -14.91 -53.79
CA ASP A 405 4.48 -13.81 -53.15
C ASP A 405 4.74 -14.16 -51.67
N PRO A 406 5.95 -13.88 -51.14
CA PRO A 406 6.28 -14.16 -49.75
C PRO A 406 5.40 -13.37 -48.79
N LEU A 407 5.01 -14.00 -47.68
CA LEU A 407 4.43 -13.29 -46.54
C LEU A 407 5.51 -12.36 -45.95
N LEU A 408 5.32 -11.05 -46.12
CA LEU A 408 6.25 -10.04 -45.62
C LEU A 408 6.43 -10.17 -44.11
N GLY A 409 7.68 -10.38 -43.68
CA GLY A 409 8.08 -10.40 -42.26
C GLY A 409 8.10 -11.78 -41.62
N VAL A 410 7.86 -12.87 -42.36
CA VAL A 410 7.91 -14.24 -41.82
C VAL A 410 8.85 -15.13 -42.64
N SER A 411 9.84 -15.72 -41.97
CA SER A 411 10.77 -16.70 -42.53
C SER A 411 10.63 -18.03 -41.79
N ILE A 412 11.13 -19.11 -42.39
CA ILE A 412 11.31 -20.41 -41.77
C ILE A 412 12.81 -20.68 -41.70
N CYS A 413 13.29 -21.28 -40.62
CA CYS A 413 14.66 -21.74 -40.55
C CYS A 413 14.80 -23.11 -41.19
N SER A 414 15.70 -23.26 -42.15
CA SER A 414 15.89 -24.52 -42.89
C SER A 414 17.36 -24.79 -43.16
N ASN A 415 17.73 -26.05 -43.28
CA ASN A 415 19.08 -26.45 -43.68
C ASN A 415 19.28 -26.42 -45.20
N CYS A 416 18.78 -25.38 -45.86
CA CYS A 416 18.79 -25.28 -47.31
C CYS A 416 20.23 -25.27 -47.87
N GLY A 417 20.52 -26.18 -48.79
CA GLY A 417 21.81 -26.48 -49.40
C GLY A 417 22.42 -27.83 -48.98
N ASP A 418 21.68 -28.69 -48.26
CA ASP A 418 22.16 -29.99 -47.76
C ASP A 418 21.84 -31.18 -48.69
N ALA A 419 21.20 -30.91 -49.83
CA ALA A 419 20.72 -31.86 -50.82
C ALA A 419 19.57 -32.77 -50.35
N VAL A 420 18.83 -32.39 -49.30
CA VAL A 420 17.64 -33.09 -48.79
C VAL A 420 16.45 -32.15 -48.75
N CYS A 421 15.55 -32.25 -49.73
CA CYS A 421 14.31 -31.46 -49.74
C CYS A 421 13.29 -31.97 -48.69
N ASP A 422 13.11 -31.24 -47.58
CA ASP A 422 12.05 -31.55 -46.61
C ASP A 422 10.69 -30.98 -47.08
N ALA A 423 9.81 -31.87 -47.52
CA ALA A 423 8.50 -31.52 -48.08
C ALA A 423 7.54 -30.81 -47.10
N THR A 424 7.87 -30.69 -45.81
CA THR A 424 7.01 -30.01 -44.83
C THR A 424 7.20 -28.50 -44.77
N TRP A 425 8.37 -27.97 -45.11
CA TRP A 425 8.64 -26.53 -45.16
C TRP A 425 9.54 -26.07 -46.30
N GLU A 426 10.22 -26.98 -47.00
CA GLU A 426 11.00 -26.70 -48.19
C GLU A 426 10.25 -27.03 -49.46
N ASN A 427 10.51 -26.24 -50.49
CA ASN A 427 9.98 -26.43 -51.82
C ASN A 427 10.84 -25.69 -52.85
N LEU A 428 10.54 -25.91 -54.13
CA LEU A 428 11.26 -25.28 -55.26
C LEU A 428 11.35 -23.75 -55.19
N CYS A 429 10.46 -23.08 -54.45
CA CYS A 429 10.42 -21.63 -54.37
C CYS A 429 11.23 -21.03 -53.23
N ASN A 430 11.36 -21.73 -52.10
CA ASN A 430 12.06 -21.23 -50.92
C ASN A 430 13.38 -21.96 -50.62
N CYS A 431 13.60 -23.16 -51.19
CA CYS A 431 14.87 -23.87 -51.19
C CYS A 431 15.10 -24.60 -52.53
N PRO A 432 15.33 -23.87 -53.65
CA PRO A 432 15.56 -24.47 -54.96
C PRO A 432 16.82 -25.33 -55.03
N GLU A 433 17.81 -25.09 -54.17
CA GLU A 433 19.08 -25.82 -54.12
C GLU A 433 18.87 -27.31 -53.83
N ASP A 434 17.92 -27.63 -52.94
CA ASP A 434 17.65 -29.02 -52.52
C ASP A 434 16.41 -29.61 -53.21
N CYS A 435 15.45 -28.77 -53.60
CA CYS A 435 14.15 -29.20 -54.14
C CYS A 435 14.02 -29.15 -55.68
N ALA A 436 15.09 -28.85 -56.42
CA ALA A 436 15.10 -28.92 -57.88
C ALA A 436 15.41 -30.35 -58.37
N GLU A 437 14.37 -31.12 -58.73
CA GLU A 437 14.51 -32.41 -59.43
C GLU A 437 14.98 -32.28 -60.89
#